data_AF-A0A7K8RHD8-F1
#
_entry.id   AF-A0A7K8RHD8-F1
#
_cell.length_a   1.000
_cell.length_b   1.000
_cell.length_c   1.000
_cell.angle_alpha   90.00
_cell.angle_beta   90.00
_cell.angle_gamma   90.00
#
_symmetry.space_group_name_H-M   'P 1'
#
loop_
_entity.id
_entity.type
_entity.pdbx_description
1 polymer ?
#
loop_
_entity_poly.entity_id
_entity_poly.type
_entity_poly.pdbx_seq_one_letter_code
_entity_poly.pdbx_strand_id
1 'polypeptide(L)'
;MRVNLGALSLFVALVGLSSFIFLVVAIATDFWYIIDASKLEASQNGTDALSSHSGLWRTCRVRSECYPLINPFWHENVNITESHRQLLYMHGTFVILMPLSLILMIFGGMTGFISILARAYLLLLMTGLLFLFGALVTLTGISVYIAYSAAAFQEAVCLLRSKDLLVEIDIRFGWSLALVWISFVAEVLTGAVFLLAARVVGLKRQREQAL
;
A
#
# COMPACT_ATOMS: atom_id res chain seq x y z
N MET A 1 25.16 17.56 20.04
CA MET A 1 25.32 16.55 18.98
C MET A 1 25.49 17.26 17.64
N ARG A 2 26.67 17.15 16.99
CA ARG A 2 26.87 17.62 15.61
C ARG A 2 26.32 16.54 14.68
N VAL A 3 25.04 16.62 14.34
CA VAL A 3 24.45 15.75 13.32
C VAL A 3 25.04 16.18 11.99
N ASN A 4 25.72 15.26 11.30
CA ASN A 4 26.34 15.55 10.02
C ASN A 4 25.22 15.69 8.97
N LEU A 5 24.86 16.93 8.61
CA LEU A 5 23.69 17.24 7.79
C LEU A 5 23.67 16.46 6.46
N GLY A 6 24.86 16.22 5.88
CA GLY A 6 25.02 15.41 4.67
C GLY A 6 24.70 13.93 4.88
N ALA A 7 25.11 13.34 6.00
CA ALA A 7 24.78 11.94 6.32
C ALA A 7 23.27 11.77 6.58
N LEU A 8 22.64 12.75 7.24
CA LEU A 8 21.20 12.77 7.45
C LEU A 8 20.44 12.89 6.12
N SER A 9 20.87 13.78 5.23
CA SER A 9 20.27 13.94 3.89
C SER A 9 20.39 12.66 3.06
N LEU A 10 21.54 12.00 3.09
CA LEU A 10 21.75 10.74 2.38
C LEU A 10 20.85 9.64 2.94
N PHE A 11 20.77 9.51 4.26
CA PHE A 11 19.89 8.55 4.93
C PHE A 11 18.42 8.77 4.53
N VAL A 12 17.92 10.00 4.60
CA VAL A 12 16.54 10.36 4.21
C VAL A 12 16.28 10.04 2.74
N ALA A 13 17.23 10.33 1.85
CA ALA A 13 17.11 10.04 0.43
C ALA A 13 17.03 8.53 0.16
N LEU A 14 17.87 7.72 0.83
CA LEU A 14 17.86 6.26 0.68
C LEU A 14 16.58 5.64 1.23
N VAL A 15 16.13 6.08 2.41
CA VAL A 15 14.88 5.59 3.02
C VAL A 15 13.69 5.97 2.15
N GLY A 16 13.58 7.23 1.72
CA GLY A 16 12.51 7.68 0.83
C GLY A 16 12.50 6.97 -0.52
N LEU A 17 13.67 6.76 -1.14
CA LEU A 17 13.77 6.01 -2.40
C LEU A 17 13.38 4.54 -2.23
N SER A 18 13.82 3.90 -1.14
CA SER A 18 13.44 2.51 -0.85
C SER A 18 11.93 2.38 -0.65
N SER A 19 11.32 3.34 0.05
CA SER A 19 9.87 3.44 0.22
C SER A 19 9.16 3.51 -1.12
N PHE A 20 9.62 4.41 -2.00
CA PHE A 20 9.07 4.55 -3.34
C PHE A 20 9.13 3.25 -4.14
N ILE A 21 10.28 2.59 -4.14
CA ILE A 21 10.46 1.32 -4.86
C ILE A 21 9.51 0.25 -4.29
N PHE A 22 9.45 0.09 -2.97
CA PHE A 22 8.59 -0.91 -2.35
C PHE A 22 7.11 -0.68 -2.64
N LEU A 23 6.64 0.58 -2.61
CA LEU A 23 5.27 0.91 -2.95
C LEU A 23 4.95 0.63 -4.42
N VAL A 24 5.84 1.03 -5.34
CA VAL A 24 5.67 0.73 -6.78
C VAL A 24 5.60 -0.78 -7.03
N VAL A 25 6.55 -1.53 -6.47
CA VAL A 25 6.59 -2.98 -6.61
C VAL A 25 5.33 -3.61 -6.04
N ALA A 26 4.87 -3.18 -4.87
CA ALA A 26 3.65 -3.69 -4.28
C ALA A 26 2.42 -3.39 -5.15
N ILE A 27 2.28 -2.17 -5.67
CA ILE A 27 1.15 -1.79 -6.55
C ILE A 27 1.16 -2.59 -7.86
N ALA A 28 2.35 -2.87 -8.41
CA ALA A 28 2.49 -3.56 -9.69
C ALA A 28 2.34 -5.09 -9.61
N THR A 29 2.47 -5.66 -8.41
CA THR A 29 2.54 -7.10 -8.20
C THR A 29 1.23 -7.69 -7.73
N ASP A 30 1.04 -8.97 -8.05
CA ASP A 30 -0.22 -9.68 -7.84
C ASP A 30 -0.23 -10.57 -6.59
N PHE A 31 0.66 -10.27 -5.63
CA PHE A 31 0.87 -11.08 -4.43
C PHE A 31 0.41 -10.35 -3.17
N TRP A 32 -0.78 -9.74 -3.23
CA TRP A 32 -1.42 -9.18 -2.04
C TRP A 32 -2.18 -10.25 -1.27
N TYR A 33 -2.93 -11.06 -2.01
CA TYR A 33 -3.75 -12.15 -1.49
C TYR A 33 -3.39 -13.45 -2.19
N ILE A 34 -3.26 -14.53 -1.43
CA ILE A 34 -2.95 -15.86 -1.94
C ILE A 34 -4.01 -16.83 -1.45
N ILE A 35 -4.66 -17.51 -2.39
CA ILE A 35 -5.62 -18.58 -2.14
C ILE A 35 -4.93 -19.88 -2.51
N ASP A 36 -4.66 -20.72 -1.51
CA ASP A 36 -4.06 -22.04 -1.68
C ASP A 36 -5.15 -23.11 -1.55
N ALA A 37 -5.50 -23.71 -2.68
CA ALA A 37 -6.47 -24.80 -2.78
C ALA A 37 -5.79 -26.14 -3.09
N SER A 38 -4.45 -26.24 -2.95
CA SER A 38 -3.66 -27.43 -3.29
C SER A 38 -4.15 -28.71 -2.62
N LYS A 39 -4.65 -28.59 -1.40
CA LYS A 39 -5.16 -29.73 -0.66
C LYS A 39 -6.49 -30.24 -1.25
N LEU A 40 -7.38 -29.31 -1.63
CA LEU A 40 -8.65 -29.62 -2.29
C LEU A 40 -8.42 -30.25 -3.68
N GLU A 41 -7.42 -29.75 -4.41
CA GLU A 41 -6.96 -30.32 -5.69
C GLU A 41 -6.54 -31.79 -5.51
N ALA A 42 -5.78 -32.09 -4.45
CA ALA A 42 -5.36 -33.45 -4.12
C ALA A 42 -6.53 -34.35 -3.73
N SER A 43 -7.52 -33.83 -3.00
CA SER A 43 -8.71 -34.60 -2.60
C SER A 43 -9.66 -34.90 -3.75
N GLN A 44 -9.80 -34.02 -4.75
CA GLN A 44 -10.73 -34.20 -5.87
C GLN A 44 -10.11 -34.92 -7.08
N ASN A 45 -8.82 -35.30 -7.03
CA ASN A 45 -8.08 -35.90 -8.14
C ASN A 45 -8.20 -35.05 -9.44
N GLY A 46 -8.36 -33.73 -9.26
CA GLY A 46 -8.59 -32.78 -10.33
C GLY A 46 -7.28 -32.28 -10.90
N THR A 47 -7.22 -32.08 -12.22
CA THR A 47 -6.05 -31.51 -12.91
C THR A 47 -5.97 -29.99 -12.81
N ASP A 48 -7.07 -29.35 -12.43
CA ASP A 48 -7.21 -27.90 -12.42
C ASP A 48 -6.54 -27.32 -11.17
N ALA A 49 -5.59 -26.39 -11.36
CA ALA A 49 -5.06 -25.63 -10.23
C ALA A 49 -6.05 -24.53 -9.85
N LEU A 50 -6.67 -24.67 -8.68
CA LEU A 50 -7.53 -23.67 -8.05
C LEU A 50 -6.71 -22.65 -7.24
N SER A 51 -5.43 -22.93 -6.97
CA SER A 51 -4.51 -21.97 -6.36
C SER A 51 -4.39 -20.68 -7.20
N SER A 52 -4.51 -19.52 -6.53
CA SER A 52 -4.49 -18.21 -7.18
C SER A 52 -3.83 -17.13 -6.33
N HIS A 53 -3.30 -16.12 -7.02
CA HIS A 53 -2.70 -14.93 -6.44
C HIS A 53 -3.41 -13.71 -7.00
N SER A 54 -3.79 -12.79 -6.12
CA SER A 54 -4.52 -11.59 -6.48
C SER A 54 -3.74 -10.34 -6.13
N GLY A 55 -3.66 -9.45 -7.11
CA GLY A 55 -3.12 -8.11 -6.99
C GLY A 55 -4.17 -7.03 -6.89
N LEU A 56 -3.70 -5.82 -7.21
CA LEU A 56 -4.58 -4.67 -7.35
C LEU A 56 -5.35 -4.69 -8.66
N TRP A 57 -4.73 -5.16 -9.75
CA TRP A 57 -5.25 -5.01 -11.11
C TRP A 57 -5.75 -6.31 -11.72
N ARG A 58 -5.20 -7.44 -11.28
CA ARG A 58 -5.45 -8.76 -11.87
C ARG A 58 -5.35 -9.84 -10.81
N THR A 59 -6.01 -10.95 -11.11
CA THR A 59 -5.87 -12.22 -10.40
C THR A 59 -5.32 -13.26 -11.36
N CYS A 60 -4.33 -14.01 -10.92
CA CYS A 60 -3.65 -15.02 -11.71
C CYS A 60 -3.77 -16.37 -11.01
N ARG A 61 -4.19 -17.40 -11.74
CA ARG A 61 -4.17 -18.79 -11.26
C ARG A 61 -2.81 -19.42 -11.58
N VAL A 62 -2.37 -20.36 -10.75
CA VAL A 62 -1.02 -20.94 -10.86
C VAL A 62 -0.78 -21.72 -12.17
N ARG A 63 -1.82 -22.35 -12.74
CA ARG A 63 -1.73 -23.10 -14.02
C ARG A 63 -2.60 -22.55 -15.17
N SER A 64 -3.21 -21.38 -15.04
CA SER A 64 -4.08 -20.83 -16.09
C SER A 64 -3.87 -19.33 -16.31
N GLU A 65 -4.71 -18.74 -17.16
CA GLU A 65 -4.59 -17.33 -17.54
C GLU A 65 -4.88 -16.36 -16.37
N CYS A 66 -4.31 -15.16 -16.48
CA CYS A 66 -4.60 -14.05 -15.59
C CYS A 66 -5.85 -13.32 -16.07
N TYR A 67 -6.74 -12.99 -15.15
CA TYR A 67 -7.96 -12.24 -15.42
C TYR A 67 -7.85 -10.84 -14.81
N PRO A 68 -8.27 -9.78 -15.52
CA PRO A 68 -8.36 -8.46 -14.92
C PRO A 68 -9.39 -8.49 -13.79
N LEU A 69 -9.09 -7.80 -12.69
CA LEU A 69 -10.09 -7.64 -11.64
C LEU A 69 -11.24 -6.80 -12.17
N ILE A 70 -12.45 -7.14 -11.77
CA ILE A 70 -13.66 -6.47 -12.25
C ILE A 70 -13.55 -4.98 -11.96
N ASN A 71 -13.83 -4.14 -12.96
CA ASN A 71 -13.71 -2.70 -12.81
C ASN A 71 -14.77 -2.19 -11.82
N PRO A 72 -14.38 -1.66 -10.65
CA PRO A 72 -15.35 -1.17 -9.66
C PRO A 72 -16.08 0.10 -10.10
N PHE A 73 -15.64 0.76 -11.19
CA PHE A 73 -16.20 2.01 -11.69
C PHE A 73 -17.18 1.84 -12.87
N TRP A 74 -17.29 0.64 -13.46
CA TRP A 74 -18.14 0.41 -14.64
C TRP A 74 -19.05 -0.79 -14.47
N HIS A 75 -20.34 -0.56 -14.24
CA HIS A 75 -21.36 -1.61 -14.10
C HIS A 75 -22.55 -1.33 -15.00
N GLU A 76 -22.52 -1.88 -16.22
CA GLU A 76 -23.71 -1.94 -17.05
C GLU A 76 -24.52 -3.20 -16.67
N ASN A 77 -25.64 -2.99 -15.98
CA ASN A 77 -26.81 -3.87 -15.98
C ASN A 77 -26.66 -5.32 -15.47
N VAL A 78 -25.70 -5.60 -14.58
CA VAL A 78 -25.63 -6.91 -13.90
C VAL A 78 -26.38 -6.82 -12.56
N ASN A 79 -27.30 -7.76 -12.29
CA ASN A 79 -27.97 -7.90 -11.00
C ASN A 79 -26.96 -8.35 -9.92
N ILE A 80 -26.13 -7.42 -9.44
CA ILE A 80 -25.12 -7.65 -8.41
C ILE A 80 -25.79 -7.54 -7.04
N THR A 81 -25.54 -8.54 -6.18
CA THR A 81 -25.99 -8.54 -4.79
C THR A 81 -25.37 -7.37 -4.00
N GLU A 82 -26.11 -6.78 -3.07
CA GLU A 82 -25.65 -5.67 -2.21
C GLU A 82 -24.26 -5.90 -1.57
N SER A 83 -23.98 -7.14 -1.14
CA SER A 83 -22.70 -7.54 -0.54
C SER A 83 -21.52 -7.43 -1.53
N HIS A 84 -21.69 -7.95 -2.74
CA HIS A 84 -20.68 -7.88 -3.80
C HIS A 84 -20.39 -6.43 -4.21
N ARG A 85 -21.43 -5.57 -4.18
CA ARG A 85 -21.27 -4.14 -4.47
C ARG A 85 -20.43 -3.44 -3.40
N GLN A 86 -20.65 -3.74 -2.12
CA GLN A 86 -19.82 -3.22 -1.04
C GLN A 86 -18.35 -3.64 -1.18
N LEU A 87 -18.12 -4.91 -1.53
CA LEU A 87 -16.78 -5.45 -1.76
C LEU A 87 -16.06 -4.71 -2.90
N LEU A 88 -16.79 -4.38 -3.97
CA LEU A 88 -16.26 -3.61 -5.09
C LEU A 88 -15.92 -2.16 -4.73
N TYR A 89 -16.75 -1.49 -3.93
CA TYR A 89 -16.43 -0.13 -3.48
C TYR A 89 -15.19 -0.11 -2.59
N MET A 90 -15.02 -1.11 -1.72
CA MET A 90 -13.79 -1.24 -0.93
C MET A 90 -12.57 -1.48 -1.82
N HIS A 91 -12.69 -2.36 -2.82
CA HIS A 91 -11.63 -2.60 -3.80
C HIS A 91 -11.29 -1.32 -4.60
N GLY A 92 -12.29 -0.61 -5.13
CA GLY A 92 -12.11 0.64 -5.87
C GLY A 92 -11.47 1.73 -5.01
N THR A 93 -11.84 1.83 -3.74
CA THR A 93 -11.21 2.75 -2.79
C THR A 93 -9.72 2.46 -2.65
N PHE A 94 -9.35 1.19 -2.47
CA PHE A 94 -7.96 0.76 -2.37
C PHE A 94 -7.17 1.01 -3.68
N VAL A 95 -7.78 0.78 -4.85
CA VAL A 95 -7.22 1.09 -6.18
C VAL A 95 -6.96 2.57 -6.40
N ILE A 96 -7.69 3.46 -5.74
CA ILE A 96 -7.46 4.92 -5.80
C ILE A 96 -6.40 5.35 -4.79
N LEU A 97 -6.51 4.89 -3.53
CA LEU A 97 -5.63 5.34 -2.44
C LEU A 97 -4.16 4.97 -2.68
N MET A 98 -3.89 3.78 -3.22
CA MET A 98 -2.52 3.33 -3.46
C MET A 98 -1.76 4.21 -4.48
N PRO A 99 -2.25 4.45 -5.71
CA PRO A 99 -1.63 5.43 -6.62
C PRO A 99 -1.60 6.86 -6.06
N LEU A 100 -2.65 7.29 -5.34
CA LEU A 100 -2.67 8.62 -4.73
C LEU A 100 -1.50 8.82 -3.76
N SER A 101 -1.23 7.83 -2.91
CA SER A 101 -0.08 7.89 -1.99
C SER A 101 1.26 7.94 -2.72
N LEU A 102 1.40 7.21 -3.84
CA LEU A 102 2.59 7.24 -4.68
C LEU A 102 2.82 8.63 -5.30
N ILE A 103 1.75 9.28 -5.76
CA ILE A 103 1.79 10.65 -6.29
C ILE A 103 2.23 11.63 -5.20
N LEU A 104 1.65 11.54 -4.00
CA LEU A 104 2.03 12.38 -2.86
C LEU A 104 3.51 12.21 -2.51
N MET A 105 4.03 10.98 -2.54
CA MET A 105 5.44 10.69 -2.31
C MET A 105 6.35 11.29 -3.39
N ILE A 106 5.95 11.30 -4.67
CA ILE A 106 6.72 11.96 -5.75
C ILE A 106 6.83 13.46 -5.49
N PHE A 107 5.70 14.13 -5.20
CA PHE A 107 5.70 15.55 -4.86
C PHE A 107 6.49 15.83 -3.56
N GLY A 108 6.38 14.95 -2.57
CA GLY A 108 7.17 14.97 -1.33
C GLY A 108 8.67 14.87 -1.59
N GLY A 109 9.09 13.94 -2.45
CA GLY A 109 10.49 13.76 -2.83
C GLY A 109 11.05 14.98 -3.56
N MET A 110 10.31 15.51 -4.54
CA MET A 110 10.72 16.70 -5.30
C MET A 110 10.84 17.94 -4.39
N THR A 111 9.82 18.22 -3.59
CA THR A 111 9.84 19.34 -2.65
C THR A 111 10.92 19.15 -1.58
N GLY A 112 11.13 17.90 -1.12
CA GLY A 112 12.15 17.54 -0.14
C GLY A 112 13.57 17.79 -0.65
N PHE A 113 13.86 17.39 -1.89
CA PHE A 113 15.14 17.66 -2.52
C PHE A 113 15.43 19.17 -2.60
N ILE A 114 14.46 19.96 -3.06
CA ILE A 114 14.58 21.42 -3.13
C ILE A 114 14.74 22.01 -1.72
N SER A 115 14.01 21.50 -0.72
CA SER A 115 14.03 22.02 0.65
C SER A 115 15.40 21.87 1.32
N ILE A 116 16.12 20.78 1.04
CA ILE A 116 17.45 20.51 1.59
C ILE A 116 18.49 21.44 0.96
N LEU A 117 18.41 21.65 -0.36
CA LEU A 117 19.29 22.57 -1.09
C LEU A 117 19.07 24.02 -0.66
N ALA A 118 17.81 24.45 -0.60
CA ALA A 118 17.45 25.82 -0.25
C ALA A 118 17.55 26.11 1.27
N ARG A 119 17.67 25.07 2.11
CA ARG A 119 17.59 25.15 3.59
C ARG A 119 16.39 25.95 4.08
N ALA A 120 15.29 25.92 3.32
CA ALA A 120 14.13 26.75 3.58
C ALA A 120 13.21 26.06 4.61
N TYR A 121 13.01 26.72 5.76
CA TYR A 121 12.18 26.23 6.85
C TYR A 121 10.78 25.79 6.40
N LEU A 122 10.09 26.64 5.62
CA LEU A 122 8.72 26.36 5.17
C LEU A 122 8.67 25.15 4.23
N LEU A 123 9.65 25.00 3.31
CA LEU A 123 9.70 23.85 2.40
C LEU A 123 9.96 22.55 3.17
N LEU A 124 10.88 22.55 4.14
CA LEU A 124 11.15 21.39 4.99
C LEU A 124 9.89 20.95 5.77
N LEU A 125 9.14 21.93 6.29
CA LEU A 125 7.88 21.69 6.99
C LEU A 125 6.83 21.07 6.05
N MET A 126 6.63 21.68 4.87
CA MET A 126 5.65 21.22 3.89
C MET A 126 5.98 19.81 3.38
N THR A 127 7.26 19.52 3.11
CA THR A 127 7.71 18.18 2.72
C THR A 127 7.40 17.15 3.82
N GLY A 128 7.73 17.46 5.08
CA GLY A 128 7.45 16.55 6.19
C GLY A 128 5.96 16.24 6.34
N LEU A 129 5.11 17.27 6.23
CA LEU A 129 3.65 17.12 6.27
C LEU A 129 3.12 16.30 5.08
N LEU A 130 3.67 16.52 3.88
CA LEU A 130 3.24 15.80 2.68
C LEU A 130 3.56 14.31 2.77
N PHE A 131 4.75 13.94 3.29
CA PHE A 131 5.09 12.55 3.57
C PHE A 131 4.20 11.91 4.64
N LEU A 132 3.88 12.63 5.73
CA LEU A 132 2.96 12.12 6.75
C LEU A 132 1.53 11.96 6.22
N PHE A 133 1.07 12.88 5.36
CA PHE A 133 -0.22 12.73 4.70
C PHE A 133 -0.22 11.54 3.72
N GLY A 134 0.84 11.36 2.94
CA GLY A 134 1.06 10.17 2.12
C GLY A 134 1.00 8.88 2.94
N ALA A 135 1.66 8.86 4.10
CA ALA A 135 1.65 7.74 5.04
C ALA A 135 0.25 7.43 5.60
N LEU A 136 -0.57 8.47 5.85
CA LEU A 136 -1.96 8.27 6.24
C LEU A 136 -2.79 7.68 5.10
N VAL A 137 -2.55 8.10 3.86
CA VAL A 137 -3.21 7.55 2.67
C VAL A 137 -2.80 6.08 2.45
N THR A 138 -1.51 5.74 2.56
CA THR A 138 -1.05 4.34 2.49
C THR A 138 -1.68 3.50 3.59
N LEU A 139 -1.63 3.97 4.85
CA LEU A 139 -2.25 3.26 5.98
C LEU A 139 -3.75 3.05 5.78
N THR A 140 -4.45 4.08 5.27
CA THR A 140 -5.89 3.97 4.96
C THR A 140 -6.10 2.90 3.88
N GLY A 141 -5.31 2.89 2.81
CA GLY A 141 -5.42 1.86 1.79
C GLY A 141 -5.11 0.45 2.29
N ILE A 142 -4.10 0.27 3.17
CA ILE A 142 -3.83 -1.00 3.85
C ILE A 142 -5.03 -1.43 4.69
N SER A 143 -5.61 -0.52 5.48
CA SER A 143 -6.74 -0.83 6.36
C SER A 143 -8.00 -1.23 5.58
N VAL A 144 -8.29 -0.52 4.48
CA VAL A 144 -9.39 -0.85 3.56
C VAL A 144 -9.14 -2.21 2.91
N TYR A 145 -7.91 -2.50 2.51
CA TYR A 145 -7.55 -3.80 1.93
C TYR A 145 -7.74 -4.96 2.94
N ILE A 146 -7.32 -4.79 4.19
CA ILE A 146 -7.53 -5.80 5.23
C ILE A 146 -9.04 -6.01 5.48
N ALA A 147 -9.81 -4.93 5.59
CA ALA A 147 -11.27 -5.01 5.76
C ALA A 147 -11.96 -5.68 4.56
N TYR A 148 -11.55 -5.34 3.34
CA TYR A 148 -11.99 -5.98 2.10
C TYR A 148 -11.70 -7.48 2.12
N SER A 149 -10.48 -7.87 2.48
CA SER A 149 -10.07 -9.28 2.52
C SER A 149 -10.85 -10.10 3.56
N ALA A 150 -11.14 -9.50 4.72
CA ALA A 150 -11.94 -10.13 5.77
C ALA A 150 -13.39 -10.32 5.32
N ALA A 151 -13.98 -9.31 4.68
CA ALA A 151 -15.33 -9.39 4.12
C ALA A 151 -15.42 -10.42 2.97
N ALA A 152 -14.42 -10.44 2.08
CA ALA A 152 -14.34 -11.39 0.98
C ALA A 152 -14.20 -12.83 1.48
N PHE A 153 -13.41 -13.04 2.54
CA PHE A 153 -13.27 -14.34 3.18
C PHE A 153 -14.58 -14.80 3.82
N GLN A 154 -15.27 -13.92 4.53
CA GLN A 154 -16.54 -14.25 5.17
C GLN A 154 -17.60 -14.67 4.13
N GLU A 155 -17.67 -13.99 2.98
CA GLU A 155 -18.59 -14.34 1.89
C GLU A 155 -18.21 -15.69 1.26
N ALA A 156 -16.92 -15.96 1.06
CA ALA A 156 -16.44 -17.27 0.59
C ALA A 156 -16.80 -18.41 1.56
N VAL A 157 -16.58 -18.22 2.87
CA VAL A 157 -16.90 -19.22 3.90
C VAL A 157 -18.40 -19.51 3.96
N CYS A 158 -19.26 -18.49 3.86
CA CYS A 158 -20.71 -18.68 3.81
C CYS A 158 -21.14 -19.51 2.60
N LEU A 159 -20.56 -19.25 1.42
CA LEU A 159 -20.85 -20.00 0.20
C LEU A 159 -20.31 -21.45 0.24
N LEU A 160 -19.11 -21.66 0.80
CA LEU A 160 -18.47 -22.97 0.93
C LEU A 160 -19.15 -23.85 1.99
N ARG A 161 -19.66 -23.26 3.08
CA ARG A 161 -20.46 -23.94 4.11
C ARG A 161 -21.76 -24.52 3.55
N SER A 162 -22.33 -23.90 2.51
CA SER A 162 -23.51 -24.41 1.81
C SER A 162 -23.21 -25.65 0.93
N LYS A 163 -21.93 -25.90 0.61
CA LYS A 163 -21.50 -26.94 -0.34
C LYS A 163 -20.73 -28.10 0.30
N ASP A 164 -20.69 -28.21 1.63
CA ASP A 164 -19.92 -29.23 2.37
C ASP A 164 -18.43 -29.35 1.99
N LEU A 165 -17.85 -28.28 1.42
CA LEU A 165 -16.48 -28.24 0.88
C LEU A 165 -15.49 -27.55 1.85
N LEU A 166 -15.69 -27.73 3.15
CA LEU A 166 -15.20 -26.79 4.17
C LEU A 166 -13.75 -26.99 4.67
N VAL A 167 -12.94 -27.86 4.06
CA VAL A 167 -11.73 -28.33 4.77
C VAL A 167 -10.39 -27.88 4.16
N GLU A 168 -10.31 -27.40 2.91
CA GLU A 168 -9.01 -27.35 2.23
C GLU A 168 -8.70 -26.12 1.36
N ILE A 169 -9.16 -24.93 1.76
CA ILE A 169 -8.69 -23.67 1.15
C ILE A 169 -7.99 -22.82 2.21
N ASP A 170 -6.66 -22.76 2.13
CA ASP A 170 -5.83 -21.93 3.01
C ASP A 170 -5.65 -20.55 2.37
N ILE A 171 -6.02 -19.50 3.10
CA ILE A 171 -5.86 -18.11 2.66
C ILE A 171 -4.69 -17.47 3.38
N ARG A 172 -3.83 -16.79 2.61
CA ARG A 172 -2.64 -16.12 3.15
C ARG A 172 -2.48 -14.73 2.53
N PHE A 173 -1.98 -13.80 3.32
CA PHE A 173 -1.48 -12.53 2.79
C PHE A 173 -0.12 -12.75 2.11
N GLY A 174 0.08 -12.14 0.95
CA GLY A 174 1.32 -12.25 0.21
C GLY A 174 2.33 -11.15 0.56
N TRP A 175 3.50 -11.21 -0.09
CA TRP A 175 4.64 -10.34 0.22
C TRP A 175 4.45 -8.89 -0.24
N SER A 176 3.55 -8.62 -1.19
CA SER A 176 3.24 -7.25 -1.62
C SER A 176 2.67 -6.44 -0.45
N LEU A 177 1.85 -7.06 0.41
CA LEU A 177 1.33 -6.42 1.61
C LEU A 177 2.45 -6.05 2.60
N ALA A 178 3.45 -6.94 2.77
CA ALA A 178 4.60 -6.68 3.61
C ALA A 178 5.42 -5.49 3.09
N LEU A 179 5.61 -5.40 1.77
CA LEU A 179 6.29 -4.25 1.15
C LEU A 179 5.56 -2.93 1.38
N VAL A 180 4.23 -2.91 1.35
CA VAL A 180 3.47 -1.69 1.66
C VAL A 180 3.61 -1.28 3.12
N TRP A 181 3.62 -2.23 4.05
CA TRP A 181 3.92 -1.93 5.46
C TRP A 181 5.33 -1.35 5.64
N ILE A 182 6.33 -1.91 4.94
CA ILE A 182 7.70 -1.39 4.97
C ILE A 182 7.75 0.02 4.36
N SER A 183 7.06 0.26 3.24
CA SER A 183 6.93 1.61 2.65
C SER A 183 6.28 2.58 3.63
N PHE A 184 5.16 2.20 4.24
CA PHE A 184 4.47 3.05 5.22
C PHE A 184 5.40 3.48 6.36
N VAL A 185 6.17 2.55 6.95
CA VAL A 185 7.13 2.88 8.00
C VAL A 185 8.23 3.81 7.48
N ALA A 186 8.75 3.56 6.28
CA ALA A 186 9.77 4.41 5.65
C ALA A 186 9.24 5.82 5.31
N GLU A 187 7.99 5.97 4.87
CA GLU A 187 7.31 7.26 4.66
C GLU A 187 7.20 8.06 5.97
N VAL A 188 6.76 7.41 7.06
CA VAL A 188 6.64 8.04 8.38
C VAL A 188 8.02 8.50 8.88
N LEU A 189 9.04 7.65 8.75
CA LEU A 189 10.42 7.98 9.13
C LEU A 189 10.94 9.16 8.32
N THR A 190 10.73 9.15 7.01
CA THR A 190 11.14 10.24 6.09
C THR A 190 10.46 11.56 6.50
N GLY A 191 9.14 11.55 6.70
CA GLY A 191 8.37 12.72 7.14
C GLY A 191 8.81 13.25 8.50
N ALA A 192 9.03 12.37 9.47
CA ALA A 192 9.51 12.75 10.80
C ALA A 192 10.89 13.42 10.75
N VAL A 193 11.83 12.90 9.95
CA VAL A 193 13.16 13.51 9.80
C VAL A 193 13.08 14.89 9.14
N PHE A 194 12.21 15.09 8.14
CA PHE A 194 12.00 16.41 7.54
C PHE A 194 11.45 17.43 8.56
N LEU A 195 10.50 17.02 9.41
CA LEU A 195 9.99 17.88 10.48
C LEU A 195 11.04 18.20 11.53
N LEU A 196 11.89 17.22 11.90
CA LEU A 196 13.02 17.46 12.80
C LEU A 196 14.03 18.42 12.18
N ALA A 197 14.34 18.28 10.89
CA ALA A 197 15.21 19.22 10.16
C ALA A 197 14.60 20.63 10.14
N ALA A 198 13.29 20.76 9.89
CA ALA A 198 12.59 22.03 9.95
C ALA A 198 12.70 22.67 11.35
N ARG A 199 12.50 21.88 12.43
CA ARG A 199 12.66 22.37 13.81
C ARG A 199 14.07 22.87 14.08
N VAL A 200 15.10 22.15 13.65
CA VAL A 200 16.50 22.57 13.83
C VAL A 200 16.81 23.86 13.08
N VAL A 201 16.34 24.00 11.84
CA VAL A 201 16.52 25.22 11.04
C VAL A 201 15.75 26.39 11.64
N GLY A 202 14.51 26.16 12.11
CA GLY A 202 13.68 27.17 12.75
C GLY A 202 14.31 27.73 14.04
N LEU A 203 14.85 26.85 14.89
CA LEU A 203 15.54 27.26 16.13
C LEU A 203 16.81 28.07 15.85
N LYS A 204 17.57 27.73 14.79
CA LYS A 204 18.73 28.53 14.38
C LYS A 204 18.31 29.93 13.94
N ARG A 205 17.29 30.04 13.09
CA ARG A 205 16.76 31.32 12.64
C ARG A 205 16.27 32.20 13.79
N GLN A 206 15.59 31.61 14.78
CA GLN A 206 15.14 32.35 15.97
C GLN A 206 16.32 32.86 16.82
N ARG A 207 17.40 32.08 16.96
CA ARG A 207 18.61 32.53 17.66
C ARG A 207 19.31 33.67 16.91
N GLU A 208 19.40 33.59 15.59
CA GLU A 208 19.98 34.65 14.75
C GLU A 208 19.15 35.95 14.76
N GLN A 209 17.84 35.86 15.01
CA GLN A 209 16.96 37.03 15.13
C GLN A 209 16.93 37.66 16.53
N ALA A 210 17.42 36.95 17.56
CA ALA A 210 17.45 37.40 18.95
C ALA A 210 18.82 37.99 19.37
N LEU A 211 19.79 38.02 18.45
CA LEU A 211 21.18 38.46 18.64
C LEU A 211 21.45 39.68 17.76
#